data_AF-A0A930XIH1-F1
#
_entry.id   AF-A0A930XIH1-F1
#
_cell.length_a   1.000
_cell.length_b   1.000
_cell.length_c   1.000
_cell.angle_alpha   90.00
_cell.angle_beta   90.00
_cell.angle_gamma   90.00
#
_symmetry.space_group_name_H-M   'P 1'
#
loop_
_entity.id
_entity.type
_entity.pdbx_description
1 polymer ?
#
loop_
_entity_poly.entity_id
_entity_poly.type
_entity_poly.pdbx_seq_one_letter_code
_entity_poly.pdbx_strand_id
1 'polypeptide(L)'
;MIVTYSPAYTIVPTYECFNRCTYCNFRTDPGDSPWMTLARAEKILKCLKNQDTHNHQDICEILILSGEVHPQSARRQDWFNLIYDLCQLALNMDFLPHTNVGALTFDEMQKLKEVNVSMGLMLEQLTPELLKTVHKRAPSKLPSVRLQQLKWAGELKIPFTTGLLLGIGETEQDWWDTLAAITEIHDLYHHIQEVILQPHSPGSQQSFDAPPFNPRQLPNVIAKARSILPSDIAIQIPPNLVQDSQWLLACIEAGASDLGGIGPKDEVNPDYPHQEHDYLQKILISTNTYLKPRLPIYPQFDSWLNQELQAVVIKWRKKLFLRT
;
A
#
# COMPACT_ATOMS: atom_id res chain seq x y z
N MET A 1 -15.98 1.05 18.27
CA MET A 1 -15.11 0.24 17.39
C MET A 1 -13.77 0.96 17.21
N ILE A 2 -12.69 0.27 16.85
CA ILE A 2 -11.41 0.90 16.51
C ILE A 2 -11.18 0.71 15.02
N VAL A 3 -10.85 1.79 14.33
CA VAL A 3 -10.34 1.77 12.96
C VAL A 3 -8.92 2.31 13.00
N THR A 4 -8.00 1.67 12.28
CA THR A 4 -6.59 2.04 12.29
C THR A 4 -6.16 2.76 11.04
N TYR A 5 -5.03 3.47 11.12
CA TYR A 5 -4.34 4.05 9.98
C TYR A 5 -2.86 4.20 10.31
N SER A 6 -2.00 4.31 9.31
CA SER A 6 -0.57 4.52 9.50
C SER A 6 -0.18 5.96 9.15
N PRO A 7 0.44 6.73 10.06
CA PRO A 7 1.02 8.04 9.72
C PRO A 7 2.21 7.86 8.77
N ALA A 8 2.00 8.17 7.49
CA ALA A 8 2.91 7.79 6.43
C ALA A 8 3.38 9.00 5.59
N TYR A 9 4.58 8.88 5.03
CA TYR A 9 5.06 9.77 3.98
C TYR A 9 5.63 8.96 2.82
N THR A 10 5.20 9.27 1.60
CA THR A 10 5.64 8.57 0.40
C THR A 10 6.90 9.19 -0.16
N ILE A 11 7.95 8.38 -0.31
CA ILE A 11 9.13 8.72 -1.10
C ILE A 11 9.02 7.97 -2.42
N VAL A 12 9.17 8.71 -3.53
CA VAL A 12 9.12 8.15 -4.89
C VAL A 12 10.52 8.10 -5.50
N PRO A 13 11.21 6.95 -5.51
CA PRO A 13 12.52 6.82 -6.14
C PRO A 13 12.49 7.21 -7.61
N THR A 14 11.44 6.81 -8.32
CA THR A 14 11.17 7.21 -9.70
C THR A 14 9.70 6.96 -10.04
N TYR A 15 9.16 7.79 -10.94
CA TYR A 15 7.86 7.56 -11.57
C TYR A 15 7.98 6.74 -12.87
N GLU A 16 9.20 6.49 -13.34
CA GLU A 16 9.45 5.72 -14.56
C GLU A 16 8.90 4.30 -14.42
N CYS A 17 8.02 3.91 -15.33
CA CYS A 17 7.47 2.56 -15.33
C CYS A 17 7.41 2.00 -16.74
N PHE A 18 7.98 0.80 -16.93
CA PHE A 18 7.91 0.12 -18.23
C PHE A 18 6.51 -0.43 -18.54
N ASN A 19 5.68 -0.64 -17.51
CA ASN A 19 4.29 -1.02 -17.67
C ASN A 19 3.44 0.19 -18.07
N ARG A 20 2.44 -0.02 -18.91
CA ARG A 20 1.50 1.02 -19.35
C ARG A 20 0.06 0.66 -18.99
N CYS A 21 -0.18 0.50 -17.68
CA CYS A 21 -1.54 0.30 -17.17
C CYS A 21 -2.38 1.54 -17.50
N THR A 22 -3.51 1.38 -18.19
CA THR A 22 -4.25 2.53 -18.72
C THR A 22 -4.93 3.36 -17.64
N TYR A 23 -5.24 2.77 -16.47
CA TYR A 23 -5.86 3.45 -15.32
C TYR A 23 -4.85 4.19 -14.42
N CYS A 24 -3.55 4.00 -14.64
CA CYS A 24 -2.53 4.48 -13.70
C CYS A 24 -2.21 5.96 -13.92
N ASN A 25 -2.38 6.77 -12.87
CA ASN A 25 -2.04 8.20 -12.88
C ASN A 25 -0.60 8.50 -12.42
N PHE A 26 0.11 7.49 -11.91
CA PHE A 26 1.41 7.64 -11.27
C PHE A 26 2.58 7.61 -12.26
N ARG A 27 2.50 6.78 -13.30
CA ARG A 27 3.68 6.49 -14.14
C ARG A 27 4.04 7.62 -15.10
N THR A 28 5.33 7.71 -15.39
CA THR A 28 5.90 8.38 -16.57
C THR A 28 6.58 7.37 -17.49
N ASP A 29 6.89 7.78 -18.72
CA ASP A 29 7.67 6.91 -19.61
C ASP A 29 9.13 6.78 -19.12
N PRO A 30 9.78 5.62 -19.35
CA PRO A 30 11.19 5.45 -19.02
C PRO A 30 12.05 6.49 -19.74
N GLY A 31 12.86 7.25 -18.99
CA GLY A 31 13.70 8.34 -19.47
C GLY A 31 13.16 9.74 -19.14
N ASP A 32 11.88 9.87 -18.80
CA ASP A 32 11.23 11.18 -18.65
C ASP A 32 11.31 11.76 -17.23
N SER A 33 11.72 10.96 -16.24
CA SER A 33 11.74 11.36 -14.83
C SER A 33 13.07 11.01 -14.16
N PRO A 34 13.84 12.00 -13.70
CA PRO A 34 15.11 11.73 -13.03
C PRO A 34 14.85 10.97 -11.72
N TRP A 35 15.73 10.02 -11.42
CA TRP A 35 15.65 9.28 -10.18
C TRP A 35 15.98 10.18 -8.98
N MET A 36 15.31 9.91 -7.85
CA MET A 36 15.59 10.59 -6.60
C MET A 36 17.03 10.32 -6.15
N THR A 37 17.67 11.33 -5.55
CA THR A 37 18.97 11.18 -4.90
C THR A 37 18.81 10.97 -3.40
N LEU A 38 19.76 10.27 -2.78
CA LEU A 38 19.80 10.10 -1.33
C LEU A 38 19.86 11.45 -0.59
N ALA A 39 20.59 12.44 -1.12
CA ALA A 39 20.64 13.77 -0.54
C ALA A 39 19.27 14.47 -0.50
N ARG A 40 18.45 14.27 -1.55
CA ARG A 40 17.08 14.80 -1.57
C ARG A 40 16.19 14.08 -0.56
N ALA A 41 16.28 12.74 -0.50
CA ALA A 41 15.53 11.95 0.47
C ALA A 41 15.92 12.32 1.91
N GLU A 42 17.21 12.43 2.21
CA GLU A 42 17.71 12.82 3.53
C GLU A 42 17.19 14.19 3.95
N LYS A 43 17.14 15.17 3.02
CA LYS A 43 16.55 16.48 3.29
C LYS A 43 15.08 16.37 3.69
N ILE A 44 14.30 15.57 2.97
CA ILE A 44 12.88 15.32 3.28
C ILE A 44 12.74 14.69 4.67
N LEU A 45 13.48 13.60 4.94
CA LEU A 45 13.43 12.89 6.21
C LEU A 45 13.86 13.77 7.39
N LYS A 46 14.86 14.64 7.20
CA LYS A 46 15.26 15.65 8.21
C LYS A 46 14.14 16.64 8.49
N CYS A 47 13.44 17.10 7.45
CA CYS A 47 12.26 17.96 7.63
C CYS A 47 11.16 17.25 8.42
N LEU A 48 10.83 16.00 8.10
CA LEU A 48 9.81 15.22 8.82
C LEU A 48 10.17 15.02 10.30
N LYS A 49 11.45 14.76 10.61
CA LYS A 49 11.92 14.57 11.98
C LYS A 49 11.88 15.84 12.82
N ASN A 50 11.97 17.01 12.19
CA ASN A 50 12.01 18.33 12.82
C ASN A 50 10.67 19.08 12.78
N GLN A 51 9.61 18.49 12.22
CA GLN A 51 8.29 19.14 12.20
C GLN A 51 7.74 19.21 13.63
N ASP A 52 7.27 20.41 14.01
CA ASP A 52 6.62 20.62 15.30
C ASP A 52 5.24 19.94 15.26
N THR A 53 5.10 18.86 16.04
CA THR A 53 3.96 17.93 15.98
C THR A 53 2.67 18.45 16.61
N HIS A 54 2.56 19.76 16.85
CA HIS A 54 1.40 20.32 17.54
C HIS A 54 0.06 20.03 16.84
N ASN A 55 0.04 19.85 15.51
CA ASN A 55 -1.17 19.54 14.73
C ASN A 55 -1.04 18.32 13.78
N HIS A 56 0.13 17.67 13.70
CA HIS A 56 0.35 16.51 12.83
C HIS A 56 0.89 15.33 13.62
N GLN A 57 0.32 14.14 13.39
CA GLN A 57 0.78 12.91 13.99
C GLN A 57 2.18 12.58 13.44
N ASP A 58 3.07 12.10 14.31
CA ASP A 58 4.44 11.79 13.89
C ASP A 58 4.45 10.76 12.77
N ILE A 59 5.01 11.13 11.62
CA ILE A 59 5.23 10.19 10.52
C ILE A 59 6.17 9.08 11.02
N CYS A 60 5.69 7.85 10.98
CA CYS A 60 6.46 6.68 11.35
C CYS A 60 6.79 5.83 10.12
N GLU A 61 5.85 5.74 9.17
CA GLU A 61 6.00 5.00 7.93
C GLU A 61 6.64 5.85 6.85
N ILE A 62 7.64 5.29 6.18
CA ILE A 62 8.12 5.79 4.90
C ILE A 62 7.75 4.77 3.84
N LEU A 63 6.71 5.09 3.07
CA LEU A 63 6.29 4.30 1.93
C LEU A 63 7.25 4.57 0.79
N ILE A 64 8.06 3.57 0.43
CA ILE A 64 8.86 3.59 -0.79
C ILE A 64 7.99 3.09 -1.93
N LEU A 65 7.40 4.02 -2.68
CA LEU A 65 6.55 3.76 -3.83
C LEU A 65 7.30 4.07 -5.11
N SER A 66 7.50 3.10 -5.99
CA SER A 66 8.26 3.31 -7.23
C SER A 66 7.54 2.82 -8.47
N GLY A 67 7.80 3.48 -9.59
CA GLY A 67 7.60 2.89 -10.91
C GLY A 67 8.58 1.73 -11.11
N GLU A 68 8.32 0.89 -12.11
CA GLU A 68 9.10 -0.31 -12.35
C GLU A 68 10.15 -0.13 -13.45
N VAL A 69 11.37 -0.59 -13.18
CA VAL A 69 12.41 -0.79 -14.21
C VAL A 69 12.37 -2.25 -14.67
N HIS A 70 12.30 -2.47 -15.99
CA HIS A 70 12.17 -3.80 -16.60
C HIS A 70 13.26 -4.76 -16.06
N PRO A 71 12.93 -6.03 -15.69
CA PRO A 71 13.90 -6.96 -15.09
C PRO A 71 15.16 -7.23 -15.94
N GLN A 72 15.03 -7.16 -17.26
CA GLN A 72 16.17 -7.33 -18.20
C GLN A 72 16.89 -6.01 -18.55
N SER A 73 16.51 -4.89 -17.94
CA SER A 73 17.17 -3.61 -18.19
C SER A 73 18.55 -3.58 -17.53
N ALA A 74 19.55 -2.99 -18.21
CA ALA A 74 20.86 -2.70 -17.61
C ALA A 74 20.75 -1.78 -16.37
N ARG A 75 19.66 -1.01 -16.26
CA ARG A 75 19.38 -0.11 -15.12
C ARG A 75 18.74 -0.83 -13.91
N ARG A 76 18.37 -2.11 -14.02
CA ARG A 76 17.62 -2.82 -12.96
C ARG A 76 18.38 -2.85 -11.64
N GLN A 77 19.69 -3.13 -11.69
CA GLN A 77 20.52 -3.20 -10.49
C GLN A 77 20.63 -1.85 -9.79
N ASP A 78 20.84 -0.77 -10.56
CA ASP A 78 20.94 0.59 -9.99
C ASP A 78 19.61 1.05 -9.39
N TRP A 79 18.49 0.72 -10.03
CA TRP A 79 17.14 0.99 -9.51
C TRP A 79 16.89 0.27 -8.18
N PHE A 80 17.25 -1.02 -8.12
CA PHE A 80 17.13 -1.80 -6.89
C PHE A 80 18.03 -1.26 -5.77
N ASN A 81 19.29 -0.96 -6.08
CA ASN A 81 20.23 -0.38 -5.12
C ASN A 81 19.70 0.93 -4.55
N LEU A 82 19.16 1.81 -5.39
CA LEU A 82 18.54 3.06 -4.93
C LEU A 82 17.37 2.81 -3.96
N ILE A 83 16.48 1.86 -4.27
CA ILE A 83 15.37 1.51 -3.37
C ILE A 83 15.90 1.00 -2.02
N TYR A 84 16.88 0.11 -2.04
CA TYR A 84 17.52 -0.41 -0.83
C TYR A 84 18.15 0.71 0.00
N ASP A 85 18.94 1.58 -0.63
CA ASP A 85 19.63 2.68 0.03
C ASP A 85 18.64 3.69 0.63
N LEU A 86 17.51 3.94 -0.03
CA LEU A 86 16.43 4.79 0.50
C LEU A 86 15.76 4.14 1.72
N CYS A 87 15.53 2.83 1.71
CA CYS A 87 15.00 2.10 2.86
C CYS A 87 15.98 2.17 4.05
N GLN A 88 17.25 1.86 3.80
CA GLN A 88 18.30 1.91 4.82
C GLN A 88 18.46 3.33 5.41
N LEU A 89 18.40 4.36 4.55
CA LEU A 89 18.45 5.75 5.00
C LEU A 89 17.28 6.10 5.92
N ALA A 90 16.05 5.72 5.54
CA ALA A 90 14.87 5.93 6.37
C ALA A 90 14.98 5.19 7.71
N LEU A 91 15.42 3.93 7.70
CA LEU A 91 15.64 3.13 8.91
C LEU A 91 16.68 3.75 9.85
N ASN A 92 17.84 4.17 9.31
CA ASN A 92 18.91 4.85 10.05
C ASN A 92 18.43 6.16 10.70
N MET A 93 17.34 6.74 10.17
CA MET A 93 16.71 7.95 10.67
C MET A 93 15.53 7.67 11.61
N ASP A 94 15.38 6.43 12.10
CA ASP A 94 14.30 5.94 12.96
C ASP A 94 12.91 5.92 12.29
N PHE A 95 12.81 5.87 10.97
CA PHE A 95 11.53 5.60 10.31
C PHE A 95 11.37 4.10 10.02
N LEU A 96 10.16 3.69 9.65
CA LEU A 96 9.79 2.31 9.32
C LEU A 96 9.54 2.20 7.82
N PRO A 97 10.48 1.66 7.03
CA PRO A 97 10.28 1.51 5.59
C PRO A 97 9.24 0.43 5.27
N HIS A 98 8.34 0.76 4.35
CA HIS A 98 7.43 -0.17 3.69
C HIS A 98 7.56 0.00 2.18
N THR A 99 7.82 -1.08 1.45
CA THR A 99 8.12 -1.00 0.01
C THR A 99 6.95 -1.49 -0.84
N ASN A 100 6.50 -0.69 -1.81
CA ASN A 100 5.59 -1.08 -2.89
C ASN A 100 6.17 -0.60 -4.23
N VAL A 101 6.95 -1.46 -4.87
CA VAL A 101 7.79 -1.08 -6.04
C VAL A 101 7.56 -1.98 -7.25
N GLY A 102 6.42 -2.68 -7.28
CA GLY A 102 6.08 -3.62 -8.33
C GLY A 102 6.77 -4.97 -8.21
N ALA A 103 7.01 -5.63 -9.35
CA ALA A 103 7.48 -7.00 -9.38
C ALA A 103 8.96 -7.11 -8.97
N LEU A 104 9.25 -7.96 -7.97
CA LEU A 104 10.59 -8.23 -7.44
C LEU A 104 10.94 -9.71 -7.60
N THR A 105 12.23 -10.01 -7.75
CA THR A 105 12.74 -11.38 -7.64
C THR A 105 12.80 -11.82 -6.18
N PHE A 106 12.88 -13.15 -5.95
CA PHE A 106 13.07 -13.70 -4.61
C PHE A 106 14.28 -13.09 -3.88
N ASP A 107 15.43 -12.98 -4.57
CA ASP A 107 16.67 -12.44 -4.00
C ASP A 107 16.55 -10.93 -3.67
N GLU A 108 15.84 -10.17 -4.51
CA GLU A 108 15.55 -8.76 -4.27
C GLU A 108 14.68 -8.58 -3.02
N MET A 109 13.63 -9.41 -2.87
CA MET A 109 12.79 -9.41 -1.66
C MET A 109 13.55 -9.84 -0.42
N GLN A 110 14.38 -10.88 -0.52
CA GLN A 110 15.20 -11.34 0.60
C GLN A 110 16.13 -10.23 1.09
N LYS A 111 16.75 -9.48 0.19
CA LYS A 111 17.59 -8.32 0.55
C LYS A 111 16.77 -7.19 1.15
N LEU A 112 15.65 -6.81 0.54
CA LEU A 112 14.81 -5.71 1.06
C LEU A 112 14.19 -6.03 2.43
N LYS A 113 14.02 -7.31 2.77
CA LYS A 113 13.52 -7.74 4.08
C LYS A 113 14.41 -7.23 5.22
N GLU A 114 15.71 -7.07 4.99
CA GLU A 114 16.63 -6.62 6.03
C GLU A 114 16.43 -5.14 6.41
N VAL A 115 15.76 -4.37 5.54
CA VAL A 115 15.56 -2.92 5.71
C VAL A 115 14.10 -2.49 5.66
N ASN A 116 13.14 -3.42 5.56
CA ASN A 116 11.71 -3.14 5.52
C ASN A 116 10.96 -3.90 6.61
N VAL A 117 10.01 -3.24 7.27
CA VAL A 117 9.10 -3.91 8.21
C VAL A 117 7.94 -4.63 7.52
N SER A 118 7.62 -4.22 6.30
CA SER A 118 6.60 -4.83 5.47
C SER A 118 6.84 -4.47 4.00
N MET A 119 6.25 -5.23 3.09
CA MET A 119 6.23 -4.92 1.65
C MET A 119 4.80 -5.06 1.11
N GLY A 120 4.56 -4.52 -0.07
CA GLY A 120 3.25 -4.59 -0.69
C GLY A 120 3.27 -4.81 -2.19
N LEU A 121 2.20 -5.44 -2.69
CA LEU A 121 1.93 -5.63 -4.11
C LEU A 121 0.43 -5.83 -4.33
N MET A 122 -0.23 -4.90 -5.01
CA MET A 122 -1.63 -5.05 -5.41
C MET A 122 -1.77 -6.16 -6.45
N LEU A 123 -2.63 -7.16 -6.25
CA LEU A 123 -2.95 -8.11 -7.34
C LEU A 123 -3.74 -7.41 -8.46
N GLU A 124 -4.49 -6.38 -8.10
CA GLU A 124 -5.53 -5.74 -8.92
C GLU A 124 -6.67 -6.71 -9.15
N GLN A 125 -6.49 -7.67 -10.05
CA GLN A 125 -7.39 -8.79 -10.35
C GLN A 125 -6.56 -9.94 -10.96
N LEU A 126 -6.95 -11.19 -10.73
CA LEU A 126 -6.28 -12.36 -11.32
C LEU A 126 -6.80 -12.74 -12.70
N THR A 127 -7.86 -12.10 -13.16
CA THR A 127 -8.48 -12.42 -14.45
C THR A 127 -7.56 -12.05 -15.62
N PRO A 128 -7.27 -12.99 -16.54
CA PRO A 128 -6.40 -12.71 -17.68
C PRO A 128 -7.05 -11.76 -18.70
N GLU A 129 -8.36 -11.50 -18.58
CA GLU A 129 -9.07 -10.58 -19.48
C GLU A 129 -8.51 -9.16 -19.41
N LEU A 130 -8.00 -8.72 -18.25
CA LEU A 130 -7.38 -7.39 -18.14
C LEU A 130 -6.10 -7.25 -18.99
N LEU A 131 -5.42 -8.36 -19.31
CA LEU A 131 -4.26 -8.36 -20.23
C LEU A 131 -4.65 -8.04 -21.67
N LYS A 132 -5.94 -8.06 -22.00
CA LYS A 132 -6.45 -7.64 -23.33
C LYS A 132 -6.87 -6.17 -23.32
N THR A 133 -7.10 -5.59 -22.13
CA THR A 133 -7.62 -4.23 -21.93
C THR A 133 -6.62 -3.36 -21.18
N VAL A 134 -6.85 -3.08 -19.89
CA VAL A 134 -6.12 -2.09 -19.09
C VAL A 134 -4.68 -2.47 -18.78
N HIS A 135 -4.34 -3.75 -18.86
CA HIS A 135 -2.99 -4.30 -18.68
C HIS A 135 -2.33 -4.75 -19.98
N LYS A 136 -2.90 -4.42 -21.16
CA LYS A 136 -2.38 -4.84 -22.47
C LYS A 136 -0.89 -4.56 -22.71
N ARG A 137 -0.36 -3.51 -22.10
CA ARG A 137 1.05 -3.11 -22.19
C ARG A 137 1.73 -3.12 -20.81
N ALA A 138 1.29 -4.00 -19.93
CA ALA A 138 1.78 -4.11 -18.56
C ALA A 138 2.19 -5.57 -18.24
N PRO A 139 3.30 -6.07 -18.80
CA PRO A 139 3.73 -7.46 -18.62
C PRO A 139 3.97 -7.86 -17.15
N SER A 140 4.28 -6.93 -16.23
CA SER A 140 4.38 -7.27 -14.79
C SER A 140 3.01 -7.54 -14.14
N LYS A 141 1.91 -7.16 -14.81
CA LYS A 141 0.54 -7.41 -14.35
C LYS A 141 0.05 -8.82 -14.68
N LEU A 142 0.88 -9.68 -15.26
CA LEU A 142 0.56 -11.09 -15.46
C LEU A 142 0.20 -11.76 -14.11
N PRO A 143 -0.99 -12.38 -13.96
CA PRO A 143 -1.44 -12.94 -12.68
C PRO A 143 -0.45 -13.90 -12.03
N SER A 144 0.20 -14.76 -12.82
CA SER A 144 1.19 -15.72 -12.32
C SER A 144 2.42 -15.06 -11.69
N VAL A 145 2.89 -13.93 -12.23
CA VAL A 145 4.02 -13.15 -11.68
C VAL A 145 3.63 -12.57 -10.32
N ARG A 146 2.42 -11.98 -10.24
CA ARG A 146 1.93 -11.35 -9.01
C ARG A 146 1.71 -12.39 -7.91
N LEU A 147 1.05 -13.50 -8.22
CA LEU A 147 0.84 -14.61 -7.29
C LEU A 147 2.15 -15.23 -6.82
N GLN A 148 3.15 -15.35 -7.71
CA GLN A 148 4.45 -15.89 -7.34
C GLN A 148 5.14 -15.02 -6.29
N GLN A 149 5.05 -13.70 -6.41
CA GLN A 149 5.63 -12.79 -5.43
C GLN A 149 4.92 -12.85 -4.07
N LEU A 150 3.59 -13.02 -4.03
CA LEU A 150 2.85 -13.26 -2.79
C LEU A 150 3.33 -14.57 -2.11
N LYS A 151 3.56 -15.64 -2.88
CA LYS A 151 4.11 -16.90 -2.32
C LYS A 151 5.52 -16.70 -1.76
N TRP A 152 6.39 -15.99 -2.50
CA TRP A 152 7.74 -15.68 -2.05
C TRP A 152 7.76 -14.83 -0.77
N ALA A 153 6.82 -13.88 -0.62
CA ALA A 153 6.67 -13.12 0.63
C ALA A 153 6.39 -14.05 1.82
N GLY A 154 5.51 -15.04 1.62
CA GLY A 154 5.23 -16.08 2.60
C GLY A 154 6.45 -16.95 2.93
N GLU A 155 7.15 -17.47 1.92
CA GLU A 155 8.37 -18.28 2.09
C GLU A 155 9.48 -17.52 2.83
N LEU A 156 9.61 -16.22 2.57
CA LEU A 156 10.59 -15.35 3.21
C LEU A 156 10.13 -14.82 4.57
N LYS A 157 8.90 -15.10 5.01
CA LYS A 157 8.29 -14.51 6.23
C LYS A 157 8.35 -12.98 6.21
N ILE A 158 7.82 -12.39 5.15
CA ILE A 158 7.68 -10.94 5.00
C ILE A 158 6.21 -10.57 5.26
N PRO A 159 5.92 -9.69 6.24
CA PRO A 159 4.56 -9.18 6.43
C PRO A 159 4.13 -8.39 5.20
N PHE A 160 2.98 -8.71 4.63
CA PHE A 160 2.66 -8.30 3.27
C PHE A 160 1.29 -7.65 3.13
N THR A 161 1.24 -6.54 2.41
CA THR A 161 -0.01 -5.86 2.03
C THR A 161 -0.32 -6.15 0.56
N THR A 162 -1.53 -6.61 0.28
CA THR A 162 -1.99 -6.83 -1.10
C THR A 162 -3.39 -6.25 -1.26
N GLY A 163 -4.05 -6.48 -2.40
CA GLY A 163 -5.37 -5.91 -2.63
C GLY A 163 -5.85 -5.97 -4.06
N LEU A 164 -7.07 -5.47 -4.21
CA LEU A 164 -7.80 -5.38 -5.45
C LEU A 164 -8.00 -3.91 -5.83
N LEU A 165 -7.99 -3.66 -7.14
CA LEU A 165 -8.52 -2.42 -7.72
C LEU A 165 -9.85 -2.75 -8.38
N LEU A 166 -10.90 -2.08 -7.94
CA LEU A 166 -12.28 -2.34 -8.32
C LEU A 166 -12.74 -1.34 -9.39
N GLY A 167 -13.41 -1.81 -10.44
CA GLY A 167 -13.98 -0.99 -11.50
C GLY A 167 -13.06 -0.76 -12.71
N ILE A 168 -12.15 -1.68 -13.03
CA ILE A 168 -11.21 -1.57 -14.17
C ILE A 168 -11.54 -2.51 -15.34
N GLY A 169 -12.73 -3.10 -15.35
CA GLY A 169 -13.24 -3.94 -16.43
C GLY A 169 -13.42 -5.42 -16.06
N GLU A 170 -13.17 -5.77 -14.81
CA GLU A 170 -13.45 -7.07 -14.21
C GLU A 170 -14.92 -7.24 -13.83
N THR A 171 -15.31 -8.48 -13.54
CA THR A 171 -16.63 -8.87 -13.01
C THR A 171 -16.60 -9.05 -11.50
N GLU A 172 -17.78 -9.11 -10.86
CA GLU A 172 -17.85 -9.43 -9.43
C GLU A 172 -17.25 -10.80 -9.09
N GLN A 173 -17.35 -11.78 -10.00
CA GLN A 173 -16.76 -13.10 -9.78
C GLN A 173 -15.23 -13.02 -9.73
N ASP A 174 -14.61 -12.18 -10.55
CA ASP A 174 -13.16 -11.97 -10.55
C ASP A 174 -12.66 -11.42 -9.20
N TRP A 175 -13.49 -10.62 -8.51
CA TRP A 175 -13.19 -10.14 -7.15
C TRP A 175 -13.12 -11.32 -6.17
N TRP A 176 -14.12 -12.20 -6.20
CA TRP A 176 -14.20 -13.34 -5.29
C TRP A 176 -13.09 -14.34 -5.54
N ASP A 177 -12.79 -14.63 -6.81
CA ASP A 177 -11.70 -15.53 -7.19
C ASP A 177 -10.33 -14.98 -6.74
N THR A 178 -10.13 -13.66 -6.87
CA THR A 178 -8.91 -12.99 -6.39
C THR A 178 -8.79 -13.05 -4.86
N LEU A 179 -9.88 -12.80 -4.13
CA LEU A 179 -9.89 -12.88 -2.66
C LEU A 179 -9.72 -14.32 -2.14
N ALA A 180 -10.28 -15.31 -2.84
CA ALA A 180 -10.09 -16.72 -2.54
C ALA A 180 -8.61 -17.12 -2.70
N ALA A 181 -7.96 -16.70 -3.79
CA ALA A 181 -6.53 -16.95 -3.99
C ALA A 181 -5.64 -16.27 -2.94
N ILE A 182 -5.99 -15.05 -2.50
CA ILE A 182 -5.32 -14.38 -1.37
C ILE A 182 -5.47 -15.22 -0.08
N THR A 183 -6.67 -15.73 0.18
CA THR A 183 -6.98 -16.57 1.34
C THR A 183 -6.18 -17.87 1.31
N GLU A 184 -6.14 -18.58 0.17
CA GLU A 184 -5.36 -19.82 0.03
C GLU A 184 -3.86 -19.60 0.31
N ILE A 185 -3.28 -18.50 -0.18
CA ILE A 185 -1.87 -18.19 0.11
C ILE A 185 -1.69 -17.81 1.57
N HIS A 186 -2.61 -17.03 2.16
CA HIS A 186 -2.53 -16.69 3.57
C HIS A 186 -2.67 -17.93 4.46
N ASP A 187 -3.55 -18.87 4.15
CA ASP A 187 -3.71 -20.11 4.93
C ASP A 187 -2.46 -21.00 4.90
N LEU A 188 -1.62 -20.88 3.85
CA LEU A 188 -0.35 -21.61 3.74
C LEU A 188 0.80 -20.96 4.52
N TYR A 189 0.86 -19.62 4.54
CA TYR A 189 2.06 -18.90 5.01
C TYR A 189 1.81 -17.90 6.14
N HIS A 190 0.55 -17.57 6.43
CA HIS A 190 0.09 -16.63 7.45
C HIS A 190 0.83 -15.29 7.46
N HIS A 191 1.06 -14.69 6.29
CA HIS A 191 1.95 -13.53 6.13
C HIS A 191 1.25 -12.25 5.63
N ILE A 192 0.03 -12.37 5.13
CA ILE A 192 -0.74 -11.23 4.62
C ILE A 192 -1.38 -10.52 5.82
N GLN A 193 -1.04 -9.25 6.02
CA GLN A 193 -1.57 -8.46 7.13
C GLN A 193 -2.81 -7.66 6.73
N GLU A 194 -2.87 -7.24 5.46
CA GLU A 194 -3.85 -6.30 4.93
C GLU A 194 -4.24 -6.65 3.51
N VAL A 195 -5.54 -6.50 3.22
CA VAL A 195 -6.09 -6.51 1.87
C VAL A 195 -6.77 -5.18 1.60
N ILE A 196 -6.25 -4.44 0.63
CA ILE A 196 -6.78 -3.17 0.17
C ILE A 196 -7.92 -3.43 -0.81
N LEU A 197 -9.10 -2.86 -0.56
CA LEU A 197 -10.20 -2.79 -1.52
C LEU A 197 -10.28 -1.36 -2.04
N GLN A 198 -9.56 -1.10 -3.13
CA GLN A 198 -9.44 0.24 -3.69
C GLN A 198 -10.47 0.44 -4.81
N PRO A 199 -11.42 1.38 -4.69
CA PRO A 199 -12.27 1.76 -5.82
C PRO A 199 -11.44 2.52 -6.87
N HIS A 200 -11.66 2.24 -8.15
CA HIS A 200 -11.13 3.05 -9.25
C HIS A 200 -11.79 4.42 -9.24
N SER A 201 -10.93 5.44 -9.22
CA SER A 201 -11.31 6.84 -9.26
C SER A 201 -10.56 7.51 -10.41
N PRO A 202 -11.27 8.13 -11.37
CA PRO A 202 -10.63 8.70 -12.54
C PRO A 202 -9.67 9.84 -12.20
N GLY A 203 -8.42 9.72 -12.64
CA GLY A 203 -7.45 10.80 -12.54
C GLY A 203 -7.11 11.45 -13.89
N SER A 204 -6.38 12.55 -13.82
CA SER A 204 -6.04 13.43 -14.93
C SER A 204 -4.96 12.90 -15.88
N GLN A 205 -4.19 11.87 -15.46
CA GLN A 205 -3.04 11.34 -16.21
C GLN A 205 -3.34 9.98 -16.88
N GLN A 206 -4.42 9.32 -16.50
CA GLN A 206 -4.79 8.02 -17.07
C GLN A 206 -5.28 8.14 -18.52
N SER A 207 -5.32 7.01 -19.21
CA SER A 207 -5.92 6.86 -20.55
C SER A 207 -7.11 5.89 -20.57
N PHE A 208 -7.48 5.36 -19.41
CA PHE A 208 -8.65 4.49 -19.25
C PHE A 208 -9.92 5.34 -19.27
N ASP A 209 -10.74 5.13 -20.30
CA ASP A 209 -12.00 5.83 -20.51
C ASP A 209 -13.15 4.97 -20.00
N ALA A 210 -13.41 5.07 -18.70
CA ALA A 210 -14.49 4.38 -18.01
C ALA A 210 -15.00 5.22 -16.84
N PRO A 211 -16.28 5.06 -16.44
CA PRO A 211 -16.80 5.72 -15.25
C PRO A 211 -16.06 5.26 -13.98
N PRO A 212 -16.04 6.08 -12.91
CA PRO A 212 -15.55 5.64 -11.60
C PRO A 212 -16.31 4.40 -11.12
N PHE A 213 -15.67 3.65 -10.22
CA PHE A 213 -16.35 2.61 -9.45
C PHE A 213 -17.58 3.18 -8.74
N ASN A 214 -18.70 2.44 -8.75
CA ASN A 214 -19.92 2.90 -8.09
C ASN A 214 -19.79 2.73 -6.56
N PRO A 215 -19.69 3.82 -5.78
CA PRO A 215 -19.43 3.74 -4.33
C PRO A 215 -20.53 3.00 -3.56
N ARG A 216 -21.76 2.91 -4.12
CA ARG A 216 -22.87 2.16 -3.50
C ARG A 216 -22.61 0.66 -3.39
N GLN A 217 -21.73 0.12 -4.24
CA GLN A 217 -21.36 -1.29 -4.22
C GLN A 217 -20.31 -1.60 -3.14
N LEU A 218 -19.51 -0.61 -2.73
CA LEU A 218 -18.33 -0.84 -1.88
C LEU A 218 -18.65 -1.50 -0.53
N PRO A 219 -19.68 -1.08 0.24
CA PRO A 219 -20.04 -1.76 1.48
C PRO A 219 -20.40 -3.24 1.28
N ASN A 220 -21.12 -3.57 0.21
CA ASN A 220 -21.46 -4.97 -0.10
C ASN A 220 -20.21 -5.79 -0.46
N VAL A 221 -19.27 -5.18 -1.20
CA VAL A 221 -18.00 -5.81 -1.54
C VAL A 221 -17.17 -6.08 -0.29
N ILE A 222 -17.09 -5.11 0.63
CA ILE A 222 -16.38 -5.26 1.91
C ILE A 222 -17.02 -6.35 2.76
N ALA A 223 -18.35 -6.36 2.92
CA ALA A 223 -19.04 -7.38 3.71
C ALA A 223 -18.79 -8.78 3.16
N LYS A 224 -18.80 -8.94 1.83
CA LYS A 224 -18.48 -10.22 1.17
C LYS A 224 -17.01 -10.58 1.33
N ALA A 225 -16.08 -9.64 1.13
CA ALA A 225 -14.65 -9.85 1.34
C ALA A 225 -14.36 -10.26 2.78
N ARG A 226 -15.05 -9.66 3.76
CA ARG A 226 -14.92 -10.02 5.18
C ARG A 226 -15.34 -11.46 5.48
N SER A 227 -16.30 -12.00 4.74
CA SER A 227 -16.72 -13.40 4.83
C SER A 227 -15.77 -14.39 4.16
N ILE A 228 -14.93 -13.93 3.22
CA ILE A 228 -13.96 -14.76 2.49
C ILE A 228 -12.61 -14.76 3.20
N LEU A 229 -12.12 -13.57 3.57
CA LEU A 229 -10.79 -13.39 4.14
C LEU A 229 -10.72 -13.88 5.60
N PRO A 230 -9.59 -14.51 6.01
CA PRO A 230 -9.28 -14.80 7.41
C PRO A 230 -9.38 -13.57 8.31
N SER A 231 -9.93 -13.74 9.52
CA SER A 231 -10.29 -12.61 10.41
C SER A 231 -9.11 -11.77 10.91
N ASP A 232 -7.90 -12.31 10.84
CA ASP A 232 -6.63 -11.65 11.19
C ASP A 232 -6.04 -10.80 10.06
N ILE A 233 -6.60 -10.87 8.85
CA ILE A 233 -6.33 -9.92 7.77
C ILE A 233 -7.21 -8.69 7.94
N ALA A 234 -6.60 -7.51 8.05
CA ALA A 234 -7.32 -6.25 8.04
C ALA A 234 -7.84 -5.92 6.63
N ILE A 235 -9.07 -5.41 6.53
CA ILE A 235 -9.59 -4.87 5.28
C ILE A 235 -9.32 -3.37 5.28
N GLN A 236 -8.48 -2.94 4.34
CA GLN A 236 -8.11 -1.55 4.15
C GLN A 236 -8.98 -0.90 3.05
N ILE A 237 -9.41 0.33 3.30
CA ILE A 237 -9.99 1.21 2.27
C ILE A 237 -9.31 2.59 2.28
N PRO A 238 -9.02 3.18 1.11
CA PRO A 238 -8.45 4.53 1.05
C PRO A 238 -9.57 5.58 1.22
N PRO A 239 -9.61 6.34 2.33
CA PRO A 239 -10.73 7.23 2.61
C PRO A 239 -10.83 8.40 1.62
N ASN A 240 -9.73 8.81 0.98
CA ASN A 240 -9.72 9.86 -0.04
C ASN A 240 -10.49 9.47 -1.31
N LEU A 241 -10.64 8.16 -1.57
CA LEU A 241 -11.41 7.64 -2.70
C LEU A 241 -12.86 7.29 -2.30
N VAL A 242 -13.22 7.45 -1.02
CA VAL A 242 -14.59 7.31 -0.48
C VAL A 242 -15.00 8.65 0.14
N GLN A 243 -15.20 9.66 -0.71
CA GLN A 243 -15.35 11.06 -0.28
C GLN A 243 -16.62 11.35 0.51
N ASP A 244 -17.70 10.60 0.27
CA ASP A 244 -18.93 10.73 1.04
C ASP A 244 -18.79 10.05 2.40
N SER A 245 -18.98 10.81 3.46
CA SER A 245 -18.85 10.30 4.83
C SER A 245 -19.86 9.19 5.16
N GLN A 246 -21.05 9.19 4.56
CA GLN A 246 -22.03 8.11 4.76
C GLN A 246 -21.54 6.81 4.14
N TRP A 247 -20.91 6.86 2.95
CA TRP A 247 -20.32 5.68 2.33
C TRP A 247 -19.10 5.18 3.11
N LEU A 248 -18.26 6.09 3.62
CA LEU A 248 -17.13 5.71 4.47
C LEU A 248 -17.60 4.98 5.74
N LEU A 249 -18.61 5.52 6.43
CA LEU A 249 -19.19 4.87 7.62
C LEU A 249 -19.83 3.52 7.28
N ALA A 250 -20.56 3.41 6.18
CA ALA A 250 -21.15 2.15 5.73
C ALA A 250 -20.09 1.08 5.39
N CYS A 251 -18.96 1.48 4.81
CA CYS A 251 -17.84 0.58 4.54
C CYS A 251 -17.20 0.05 5.83
N ILE A 252 -17.08 0.91 6.84
CA ILE A 252 -16.54 0.56 8.15
C ILE A 252 -17.51 -0.39 8.89
N GLU A 253 -18.81 -0.11 8.86
CA GLU A 253 -19.84 -1.02 9.39
C GLU A 253 -19.83 -2.39 8.69
N ALA A 254 -19.54 -2.41 7.39
CA ALA A 254 -19.42 -3.64 6.60
C ALA A 254 -18.19 -4.49 6.92
N GLY A 255 -17.20 -3.96 7.66
CA GLY A 255 -16.03 -4.71 8.12
C GLY A 255 -14.67 -4.16 7.67
N ALA A 256 -14.62 -2.98 7.03
CA ALA A 256 -13.35 -2.28 6.85
C ALA A 256 -12.83 -1.79 8.21
N SER A 257 -11.57 -2.10 8.51
CA SER A 257 -10.96 -1.83 9.81
C SER A 257 -9.71 -0.95 9.73
N ASP A 258 -9.25 -0.65 8.51
CA ASP A 258 -8.05 0.13 8.29
C ASP A 258 -8.22 1.16 7.17
N LEU A 259 -7.66 2.37 7.35
CA LEU A 259 -7.71 3.47 6.38
C LEU A 259 -6.40 3.65 5.59
N GLY A 260 -5.43 2.77 5.81
CA GLY A 260 -4.15 2.75 5.12
C GLY A 260 -3.14 3.78 5.65
N GLY A 261 -2.11 4.01 4.84
CA GLY A 261 -1.14 5.07 5.06
C GLY A 261 -1.75 6.44 4.74
N ILE A 262 -1.82 7.32 5.74
CA ILE A 262 -2.30 8.69 5.59
C ILE A 262 -1.12 9.64 5.74
N GLY A 263 -0.90 10.42 4.69
CA GLY A 263 0.18 11.38 4.56
C GLY A 263 -0.26 12.66 3.85
N PRO A 264 0.65 13.61 3.59
CA PRO A 264 0.30 14.90 2.99
C PRO A 264 -0.19 14.81 1.54
N LYS A 265 0.13 13.72 0.83
CA LYS A 265 -0.22 13.52 -0.57
C LYS A 265 -0.36 12.02 -0.89
N ASP A 266 -1.37 11.68 -1.69
CA ASP A 266 -1.44 10.40 -2.40
C ASP A 266 -0.69 10.55 -3.73
N GLU A 267 0.39 9.79 -3.92
CA GLU A 267 1.17 9.83 -5.16
C GLU A 267 0.53 8.99 -6.28
N VAL A 268 -0.33 8.02 -5.93
CA VAL A 268 -1.03 7.16 -6.89
C VAL A 268 -2.29 7.83 -7.43
N ASN A 269 -3.04 8.51 -6.56
CA ASN A 269 -4.27 9.23 -6.89
C ASN A 269 -4.15 10.72 -6.53
N PRO A 270 -3.25 11.49 -7.19
CA PRO A 270 -2.93 12.87 -6.81
C PRO A 270 -4.11 13.84 -6.93
N ASP A 271 -5.14 13.50 -7.70
CA ASP A 271 -6.37 14.30 -7.83
C ASP A 271 -7.33 14.15 -6.63
N TYR A 272 -7.03 13.23 -5.71
CA TYR A 272 -7.86 12.89 -4.53
C TYR A 272 -7.04 13.06 -3.24
N PRO A 273 -7.00 14.27 -2.64
CA PRO A 273 -6.16 14.55 -1.49
C PRO A 273 -6.57 13.72 -0.27
N HIS A 274 -5.59 13.28 0.51
CA HIS A 274 -5.86 12.64 1.79
C HIS A 274 -6.61 13.57 2.73
N GLN A 275 -7.60 13.03 3.44
CA GLN A 275 -8.23 13.74 4.52
C GLN A 275 -7.35 13.74 5.77
N GLU A 276 -7.37 14.85 6.51
CA GLU A 276 -6.65 14.98 7.76
C GLU A 276 -7.26 14.13 8.87
N HIS A 277 -6.42 13.73 9.83
CA HIS A 277 -6.83 12.94 10.99
C HIS A 277 -8.06 13.52 11.70
N ASP A 278 -8.06 14.82 12.01
CA ASP A 278 -9.14 15.45 12.77
C ASP A 278 -10.47 15.46 12.01
N TYR A 279 -10.42 15.53 10.69
CA TYR A 279 -11.60 15.42 9.85
C TYR A 279 -12.17 14.00 9.89
N LEU A 280 -11.32 12.99 9.71
CA LEU A 280 -11.73 11.58 9.77
C LEU A 280 -12.25 11.21 11.17
N GLN A 281 -11.58 11.64 12.23
CA GLN A 281 -12.01 11.40 13.61
C GLN A 281 -13.37 12.04 13.91
N LYS A 282 -13.68 13.22 13.36
CA LYS A 282 -15.01 13.85 13.47
C LYS A 282 -16.11 13.06 12.76
N ILE A 283 -15.81 12.42 11.62
CA ILE A 283 -16.76 11.53 10.96
C ILE A 283 -17.01 10.29 11.83
N LEU A 284 -15.93 9.65 12.28
CA LEU A 284 -16.00 8.34 12.95
C LEU A 284 -16.65 8.41 14.34
N ILE A 285 -16.45 9.51 15.09
CA ILE A 285 -17.01 9.64 16.44
C ILE A 285 -18.54 9.64 16.46
N SER A 286 -19.19 10.02 15.35
CA SER A 286 -20.65 9.95 15.20
C SER A 286 -21.22 8.53 15.33
N THR A 287 -20.38 7.50 15.17
CA THR A 287 -20.72 6.08 15.31
C THR A 287 -20.02 5.40 16.49
N ASN A 288 -19.48 6.16 17.45
CA ASN A 288 -18.62 5.65 18.53
C ASN A 288 -17.42 4.82 18.00
N THR A 289 -16.89 5.23 16.85
CA THR A 289 -15.68 4.67 16.23
C THR A 289 -14.51 5.60 16.47
N TYR A 290 -13.38 5.03 16.91
CA TYR A 290 -12.16 5.77 17.20
C TYR A 290 -11.10 5.47 16.16
N LEU A 291 -10.46 6.52 15.64
CA LEU A 291 -9.33 6.42 14.73
C LEU A 291 -8.06 6.30 15.55
N LYS A 292 -7.29 5.22 15.34
CA LYS A 292 -6.06 4.97 16.08
C LYS A 292 -4.86 4.86 15.14
N PRO A 293 -3.74 5.55 15.40
CA PRO A 293 -2.51 5.31 14.66
C PRO A 293 -2.01 3.88 14.91
N ARG A 294 -1.45 3.27 13.87
CA ARG A 294 -0.68 2.02 13.94
C ARG A 294 0.66 2.20 13.24
N LEU A 295 1.46 1.14 13.26
CA LEU A 295 2.68 1.03 12.45
C LEU A 295 2.36 0.35 11.11
N PRO A 296 3.22 0.46 10.10
CA PRO A 296 3.10 -0.29 8.84
C PRO A 296 3.26 -1.82 8.99
N ILE A 297 3.47 -2.30 10.21
CA ILE A 297 3.53 -3.71 10.59
C ILE A 297 2.59 -4.00 11.77
N TYR A 298 1.82 -5.09 11.67
CA TYR A 298 0.92 -5.52 12.73
C TYR A 298 1.65 -6.32 13.83
N PRO A 299 1.22 -6.22 15.10
CA PRO A 299 1.93 -6.79 16.24
C PRO A 299 2.30 -8.28 16.12
N GLN A 300 1.45 -9.08 15.48
CA GLN A 300 1.68 -10.52 15.30
C GLN A 300 2.94 -10.83 14.48
N PHE A 301 3.42 -9.87 13.69
CA PHE A 301 4.58 -10.02 12.83
C PHE A 301 5.89 -9.47 13.41
N ASP A 302 5.86 -8.83 14.58
CA ASP A 302 7.05 -8.20 15.17
C ASP A 302 8.23 -9.18 15.30
N SER A 303 7.94 -10.44 15.62
CA SER A 303 8.96 -11.50 15.78
C SER A 303 9.63 -11.95 14.48
N TRP A 304 9.10 -11.56 13.31
CA TRP A 304 9.64 -11.93 12.00
C TRP A 304 10.76 -10.99 11.53
N LEU A 305 10.85 -9.82 12.16
CA LEU A 305 11.82 -8.79 11.86
C LEU A 305 13.21 -9.15 12.39
N ASN A 306 14.26 -8.66 11.74
CA ASN A 306 15.62 -8.72 12.29
C ASN A 306 15.75 -7.79 13.52
N GLN A 307 16.87 -7.90 14.25
CA GLN A 307 17.06 -7.18 15.51
C GLN A 307 17.03 -5.64 15.36
N GLU A 308 17.55 -5.11 14.25
CA GLU A 308 17.58 -3.69 13.99
C GLU A 308 16.16 -3.12 13.80
N LEU A 309 15.37 -3.76 12.94
CA LEU A 309 13.97 -3.39 12.69
C LEU A 309 13.11 -3.54 13.95
N GLN A 310 13.29 -4.62 14.73
CA GLN A 310 12.58 -4.81 16.00
C GLN A 310 12.85 -3.66 16.99
N ALA A 311 14.09 -3.18 17.10
CA ALA A 311 14.43 -2.09 18.00
C ALA A 311 13.68 -0.80 17.66
N VAL A 312 13.59 -0.46 16.37
CA VAL A 312 12.87 0.73 15.88
C VAL A 312 11.35 0.57 16.06
N VAL A 313 10.79 -0.62 15.76
CA VAL A 313 9.37 -0.92 15.99
C VAL A 313 9.00 -0.79 17.48
N ILE A 314 9.79 -1.34 18.40
CA ILE A 314 9.54 -1.25 19.85
C ILE A 314 9.53 0.22 20.31
N LYS A 315 10.47 1.03 19.80
CA LYS A 315 10.53 2.47 20.10
C LYS A 315 9.25 3.18 19.64
N TRP A 316 8.78 2.91 18.42
CA TRP A 316 7.55 3.50 17.91
C TRP A 316 6.29 3.02 18.61
N ARG A 317 6.15 1.73 18.91
CA ARG A 317 4.99 1.21 19.65
C ARG A 317 4.87 1.88 21.02
N LYS A 318 5.98 2.05 21.75
CA LYS A 318 6.00 2.81 23.02
C LYS A 318 5.55 4.25 22.82
N LYS A 319 6.03 4.92 21.77
CA LYS A 319 5.67 6.31 21.45
C LYS A 319 4.17 6.45 21.13
N LEU A 320 3.60 5.54 20.34
CA LEU A 320 2.17 5.55 20.02
C LEU A 320 1.31 5.25 21.26
N PHE A 321 1.72 4.28 22.10
CA PHE A 321 0.99 3.95 23.33
C PHE A 321 0.90 5.12 24.32
N LEU A 322 1.96 5.93 24.44
CA LEU A 322 1.95 7.11 25.32
C LEU A 322 1.06 8.26 24.83
N ARG A 323 0.57 8.20 23.58
CA ARG A 323 -0.23 9.26 22.93
C ARG A 323 -1.72 8.90 22.77
N THR A 324 -2.11 7.65 22.99
CA THR A 324 -3.49 7.14 22.87
C THR A 324 -4.07 6.81 24.22
#